data_AF-A0A816EDU5-F1
#
_entry.id   AF-A0A816EDU5-F1
#
_cell.length_a   1.000
_cell.length_b   1.000
_cell.length_c   1.000
_cell.angle_alpha   90.00
_cell.angle_beta   90.00
_cell.angle_gamma   90.00
#
_symmetry.space_group_name_H-M   'P 1'
#
loop_
_entity.id
_entity.type
_entity.pdbx_description
1 polymer ?
#
loop_
_entity_poly.entity_id
_entity_poly.type
_entity_poly.pdbx_seq_one_letter_code
_entity_poly.pdbx_strand_id
1 'polypeptide(L)'
;TVVTENGLMKSLSNIEIGEHVLVIDKENKLIYESIESFIHFKRNGSFNFLLINIKIDDHRNMTTSLFILSNHLIFLANDTELFIGY
;
A
#
# COMPACT_ATOMS: atom_id res chain seq x y z
N THR A 1 3.51 -1.27 -5.45
CA THR A 1 3.54 -0.06 -6.29
C THR A 1 2.59 0.96 -5.68
N VAL A 2 2.67 2.21 -6.10
CA VAL A 2 1.76 3.29 -5.70
C VAL A 2 1.30 4.07 -6.92
N VAL A 3 0.18 4.78 -6.80
CA VAL A 3 -0.36 5.66 -7.84
C VAL A 3 0.03 7.09 -7.52
N THR A 4 0.69 7.78 -8.45
CA THR A 4 1.09 9.19 -8.31
C THR A 4 -0.03 10.12 -8.78
N GLU A 5 0.02 11.40 -8.41
CA GLU A 5 -1.00 12.42 -8.75
C GLU A 5 -1.29 12.59 -10.24
N ASN A 6 -0.33 12.26 -11.10
CA ASN A 6 -0.47 12.24 -12.56
C ASN A 6 -1.10 10.95 -13.11
N GLY A 7 -1.58 10.05 -12.25
CA GLY A 7 -2.21 8.78 -12.59
C GLY A 7 -1.24 7.66 -12.98
N LEU A 8 0.07 7.86 -12.85
CA LEU A 8 1.07 6.82 -13.15
C LEU A 8 1.21 5.83 -12.00
N MET A 9 1.47 4.56 -12.33
CA MET A 9 1.89 3.56 -11.35
C MET A 9 3.40 3.54 -11.23
N LYS A 10 3.93 3.77 -10.02
CA LYS A 10 5.36 3.78 -9.73
C LYS A 10 5.74 2.68 -8.75
N SER A 11 6.93 2.11 -8.93
CA SER A 11 7.52 1.21 -7.92
C SER A 11 7.88 1.99 -6.66
N LEU A 12 7.66 1.40 -5.48
CA LEU A 12 8.10 1.98 -4.20
C LEU A 12 9.62 2.20 -4.15
N SER A 13 10.40 1.42 -4.90
CA SER A 13 11.87 1.57 -4.99
C SER A 13 12.32 2.84 -5.74
N ASN A 14 11.42 3.41 -6.55
CA ASN A 14 11.72 4.51 -7.47
C ASN A 14 11.03 5.79 -7.05
N ILE A 15 10.33 5.79 -5.92
CA ILE A 15 9.61 6.96 -5.44
C ILE A 15 10.53 7.91 -4.68
N GLU A 16 10.27 9.20 -4.79
CA GLU A 16 11.09 10.27 -4.25
C GLU A 16 10.31 11.13 -3.25
N ILE A 17 11.04 11.77 -2.35
CA ILE A 17 10.48 12.76 -1.41
C ILE A 17 9.93 13.95 -2.21
N GLY A 18 8.76 14.43 -1.82
CA GLY A 18 8.02 15.49 -2.51
C GLY A 18 7.10 15.02 -3.64
N GLU A 19 7.14 13.73 -4.02
CA GLU A 19 6.12 13.16 -4.90
C GLU A 19 4.79 12.97 -4.14
N HIS A 20 3.68 13.27 -4.82
CA HIS A 20 2.34 13.05 -4.27
C HIS A 20 1.78 11.68 -4.69
N VAL A 21 1.29 10.92 -3.73
CA VAL A 21 0.71 9.58 -3.95
C VAL A 21 -0.69 9.45 -3.42
N LEU A 22 -1.46 8.57 -4.05
CA LEU A 22 -2.82 8.24 -3.65
C LEU A 22 -2.82 7.50 -2.31
N VAL A 23 -3.50 8.07 -1.32
CA VAL A 23 -3.66 7.52 0.03
C VAL A 23 -5.13 7.60 0.46
N ILE A 24 -5.47 6.89 1.54
CA ILE A 24 -6.76 7.00 2.21
C ILE A 24 -6.55 7.88 3.45
N ASP A 25 -7.28 8.99 3.56
CA ASP A 25 -7.22 9.86 4.72
C ASP A 25 -8.02 9.30 5.92
N LYS A 26 -7.97 10.02 7.05
CA LYS A 26 -8.72 9.68 8.27
C LYS A 26 -10.25 9.69 8.11
N GLU A 27 -10.77 10.31 7.05
CA GLU A 27 -12.19 10.37 6.71
C GLU A 27 -12.58 9.31 5.67
N ASN A 28 -11.69 8.34 5.40
CA ASN A 28 -11.82 7.31 4.37
C ASN A 28 -11.94 7.86 2.94
N LYS A 29 -11.38 9.04 2.67
CA LYS A 29 -11.36 9.65 1.33
C LYS A 29 -10.03 9.39 0.65
N LEU A 30 -10.09 9.14 -0.66
CA LEU A 30 -8.91 9.06 -1.50
C LEU A 30 -8.38 10.47 -1.78
N ILE A 31 -7.15 10.73 -1.35
CA ILE A 31 -6.45 12.00 -1.56
C ILE A 31 -5.04 11.76 -2.07
N TYR A 32 -4.43 12.79 -2.65
CA TYR A 32 -3.00 12.77 -2.96
C TYR A 32 -2.23 13.51 -1.85
N GLU A 33 -1.22 12.85 -1.29
CA GLU A 33 -0.40 13.40 -0.20
C GLU A 33 1.10 13.31 -0.53
N SER A 34 1.86 14.31 -0.10
CA SER A 34 3.30 14.44 -0.34
C SER A 34 4.09 13.46 0.52
N ILE A 35 5.10 12.82 -0.08
CA ILE A 35 6.04 11.99 0.67
C ILE A 35 7.07 12.88 1.35
N GLU A 36 6.95 13.02 2.66
CA GLU A 36 7.86 13.86 3.46
C GLU A 36 9.16 13.14 3.84
N SER A 37 9.11 11.82 4.07
CA SER A 37 10.28 11.04 4.48
C SER A 37 10.06 9.53 4.31
N PHE A 38 11.15 8.76 4.38
CA PHE A 38 11.10 7.30 4.46
C PHE A 38 11.55 6.84 5.85
N ILE A 39 10.62 6.25 6.61
CA ILE A 39 10.91 5.63 7.92
C ILE A 39 11.86 4.43 7.81
N HIS A 40 11.88 3.77 6.65
CA HIS A 40 12.81 2.70 6.32
C HIS A 40 13.04 2.65 4.80
N PHE A 41 14.30 2.71 4.37
CA PHE A 41 14.66 2.59 2.96
C PHE A 41 15.99 1.87 2.80
N LYS A 42 15.95 0.61 2.38
CA LYS A 42 17.14 -0.21 2.11
C LYS A 42 16.97 -0.91 0.78
N ARG A 43 17.64 -0.41 -0.27
CA ARG A 43 17.54 -0.92 -1.64
C ARG A 43 18.03 -2.36 -1.80
N ASN A 44 19.04 -2.75 -1.01
CA ASN A 44 19.70 -4.04 -1.13
C ASN A 44 19.62 -4.80 0.20
N GLY A 45 19.13 -6.03 0.18
CA GLY A 45 19.08 -6.91 1.35
C GLY A 45 18.12 -8.07 1.13
N SER A 46 18.30 -9.13 1.91
CA SER A 46 17.33 -10.22 2.01
C SER A 46 16.40 -9.91 3.18
N PHE A 47 15.10 -9.90 2.90
CA PHE A 47 14.06 -9.69 3.91
C PHE A 47 13.06 -10.83 3.81
N ASN A 48 12.51 -11.22 4.96
CA ASN A 48 11.38 -12.13 4.99
C ASN A 48 10.11 -11.31 4.83
N PHE A 49 9.30 -11.69 3.84
CA PHE A 49 8.03 -11.04 3.55
C PHE A 49 6.89 -12.01 3.79
N LEU A 50 5.77 -11.47 4.24
CA LEU A 50 4.48 -12.12 4.18
C LEU A 50 3.87 -11.87 2.79
N LEU A 51 3.42 -12.95 2.14
CA LEU A 51 2.63 -12.89 0.91
C LEU A 51 1.15 -13.04 1.26
N ILE A 52 0.35 -12.00 1.02
CA ILE A 52 -1.09 -12.03 1.20
C ILE A 52 -1.73 -12.12 -0.18
N ASN A 53 -2.46 -13.20 -0.43
CA ASN A 53 -3.25 -13.38 -1.64
C ASN A 53 -4.68 -12.91 -1.40
N ILE A 54 -5.09 -11.86 -2.09
CA ILE A 54 -6.40 -11.24 -1.98
C ILE A 54 -7.22 -11.71 -3.18
N LYS A 55 -8.30 -12.44 -2.89
CA LYS A 55 -9.31 -12.81 -3.90
C LYS A 55 -10.32 -11.69 -3.99
N ILE A 56 -10.53 -11.17 -5.20
CA ILE A 56 -11.55 -10.19 -5.50
C ILE A 56 -12.73 -10.98 -6.07
N ASP A 57 -13.83 -11.02 -5.32
CA ASP A 57 -15.06 -11.68 -5.75
C ASP A 57 -15.89 -10.73 -6.62
N ASP A 58 -15.46 -10.54 -7.87
CA ASP A 58 -16.11 -9.67 -8.86
C ASP A 58 -16.68 -10.45 -10.07
N HIS A 59 -16.93 -11.75 -9.90
CA HIS A 59 -17.28 -12.70 -10.96
C HIS A 59 -16.18 -12.96 -12.00
N ARG A 60 -15.00 -12.31 -11.91
CA ARG A 60 -13.87 -12.51 -12.83
C ARG A 60 -12.74 -13.35 -12.22
N ASN A 61 -12.93 -13.86 -11.00
CA ASN A 61 -11.93 -14.64 -10.25
C ASN A 61 -10.56 -13.94 -10.21
N MET A 62 -10.56 -12.61 -10.07
CA MET A 62 -9.31 -11.86 -10.01
C MET A 62 -8.61 -12.10 -8.67
N THR A 63 -7.31 -12.34 -8.74
CA THR A 63 -6.44 -12.46 -7.57
C THR A 63 -5.34 -11.41 -7.67
N THR A 64 -5.12 -10.72 -6.55
CA THR A 64 -3.98 -9.82 -6.40
C THR A 64 -3.16 -10.24 -5.19
N SER A 65 -1.89 -9.84 -5.17
CA SER A 65 -0.93 -10.24 -4.15
C SER A 65 -0.29 -9.02 -3.53
N LEU A 66 -0.19 -9.02 -2.21
CA LEU A 66 0.51 -8.00 -1.44
C LEU A 66 1.72 -8.63 -0.73
N PHE A 67 2.90 -8.06 -0.94
CA PHE A 67 4.14 -8.44 -0.28
C PHE A 67 4.53 -7.37 0.73
N ILE A 68 4.61 -7.73 2.01
CA ILE A 68 4.89 -6.80 3.12
C ILE A 68 5.80 -7.45 4.16
N LEU A 69 6.46 -6.64 4.99
CA LEU A 69 7.14 -7.19 6.17
C LEU A 69 6.09 -7.61 7.20
N SER A 70 6.42 -8.60 8.04
CA SER A 70 5.49 -9.17 9.02
C SER A 70 4.93 -8.16 10.03
N ASN A 71 5.57 -6.99 10.20
CA ASN A 71 5.14 -5.92 11.10
C ASN A 71 4.42 -4.75 10.39
N HIS A 72 4.10 -4.88 9.10
CA HIS A 72 3.34 -3.84 8.39
C HIS A 72 1.89 -3.82 8.86
N LEU A 73 1.42 -2.63 9.22
CA LEU A 73 0.02 -2.40 9.56
C LEU A 73 -0.82 -2.46 8.29
N ILE A 74 -1.88 -3.27 8.33
CA ILE A 74 -2.87 -3.38 7.26
C ILE A 74 -4.22 -2.97 7.83
N PHE A 75 -4.90 -2.09 7.11
CA PHE A 75 -6.26 -1.70 7.38
C PHE A 75 -7.20 -2.60 6.59
N LEU A 76 -7.96 -3.44 7.30
CA LEU A 76 -9.03 -4.23 6.68
C LEU A 76 -10.32 -3.43 6.75
N ALA A 77 -10.85 -3.04 5.59
CA ALA A 77 -12.18 -2.48 5.49
C ALA A 77 -13.18 -3.64 5.38
N ASN A 78 -13.93 -3.90 6.45
CA ASN A 78 -15.19 -4.62 6.36
C ASN A 78 -16.32 -3.57 6.34
N ASP A 79 -17.53 -3.89 5.88
CA ASP A 79 -18.66 -2.95 5.76
C ASP A 79 -19.07 -2.25 7.09
N THR A 80 -18.38 -2.56 8.21
CA THR A 80 -18.70 -2.08 9.55
C THR A 80 -17.49 -1.73 10.44
N GLU A 81 -16.28 -2.26 10.23
CA GLU A 81 -15.15 -2.02 11.17
C GLU A 81 -13.76 -2.10 10.51
N LEU A 82 -12.84 -1.29 11.06
CA LEU A 82 -11.43 -1.20 10.69
C LEU A 82 -10.59 -2.04 11.67
N PHE A 83 -10.00 -3.14 11.20
CA PHE A 83 -9.11 -3.97 12.02
C PHE A 83 -7.65 -3.60 11.80
N ILE A 84 -6.90 -3.43 12.89
CA ILE A 84 -5.44 -3.29 12.90
C ILE A 84 -4.86 -4.62 13.41
N GLY A 85 -4.17 -5.36 12.53
CA GLY A 85 -3.43 -6.58 12.89
C GLY A 85 -1.93 -6.31 13.10
N TYR A 86 -1.34 -6.99 14.08
CA TYR A 86 0.09 -6.95 14.43
C TYR A 86 0.82 -8.24 14.04
#